data_AF-A0A965L7R3-F1
#
_entry.id   AF-A0A965L7R3-F1
#
_cell.length_a   1.000
_cell.length_b   1.000
_cell.length_c   1.000
_cell.angle_alpha   90.00
_cell.angle_beta   90.00
_cell.angle_gamma   90.00
#
_symmetry.space_group_name_H-M   'P 1'
#
loop_
_entity.id
_entity.type
_entity.pdbx_description
1 polymer ?
#
loop_
_entity_poly.entity_id
_entity_poly.type
_entity_poly.pdbx_seq_one_letter_code
_entity_poly.pdbx_strand_id
1 'polypeptide(L)'
;MAAQAAPEHRFVLTGSGRFAVFADLSTIERDGDTATMRSFQVVEPGFTAGANAYWGGWSRWRFDCKALTADRLDFAGVREGGAEGPSSPDNQPPYAAVPGGDAAELLAAACGDPNHPSEVTTLEDAVRRGRAALAE
;
A
#
# COMPACT_ATOMS: atom_id res chain seq x y z
N MET A 1 26.26 16.26 0.20
CA MET A 1 25.33 15.22 0.68
C MET A 1 24.40 14.91 -0.47
N ALA A 2 24.52 13.74 -1.09
CA ALA A 2 23.65 13.38 -2.20
C ALA A 2 22.23 13.19 -1.66
N ALA A 3 21.29 14.04 -2.09
CA ALA A 3 19.88 13.71 -1.97
C ALA A 3 19.70 12.38 -2.71
N GLN A 4 19.39 11.30 -1.99
CA GLN A 4 18.87 10.12 -2.64
C GLN A 4 17.64 10.59 -3.41
N ALA A 5 17.64 10.41 -4.73
CA ALA A 5 16.42 10.57 -5.52
C ALA A 5 15.36 9.70 -4.83
N ALA A 6 14.21 10.30 -4.50
CA ALA A 6 13.11 9.53 -3.94
C ALA A 6 12.84 8.35 -4.89
N PRO A 7 12.71 7.12 -4.39
CA PRO A 7 12.40 5.99 -5.25
C PRO A 7 11.15 6.33 -6.05
N GLU A 8 11.22 6.18 -7.38
CA GLU A 8 10.07 6.42 -8.24
C GLU A 8 9.00 5.37 -7.90
N HIS A 9 7.93 5.80 -7.24
CA HIS A 9 6.82 4.91 -6.90
C HIS A 9 6.04 4.55 -8.16
N ARG A 10 5.37 3.40 -8.14
CA ARG A 10 4.42 3.01 -9.18
C ARG A 10 3.10 2.59 -8.53
N PHE A 11 2.31 3.57 -8.14
CA PHE A 11 1.06 3.36 -7.44
C PHE A 11 -0.10 2.99 -8.36
N VAL A 12 -0.76 1.87 -8.04
CA VAL A 12 -2.03 1.47 -8.63
C VAL A 12 -3.09 1.47 -7.56
N LEU A 13 -4.18 2.21 -7.76
CA LEU A 13 -5.33 2.18 -6.86
C LEU A 13 -6.04 0.83 -6.99
N THR A 14 -5.98 0.04 -5.92
CA THR A 14 -6.53 -1.33 -5.88
C THR A 14 -7.91 -1.41 -5.23
N GLY A 15 -8.24 -0.44 -4.37
CA GLY A 15 -9.54 -0.42 -3.69
C GLY A 15 -9.80 0.89 -2.98
N SER A 16 -11.08 1.17 -2.72
CA SER A 16 -11.56 2.31 -1.94
C SER A 16 -12.79 1.88 -1.15
N GLY A 17 -12.84 2.30 0.11
CA GLY A 17 -13.94 2.00 1.03
C GLY A 17 -13.72 2.75 2.32
N ARG A 18 -13.30 2.05 3.38
CA ARG A 18 -12.85 2.72 4.62
C ARG A 18 -11.55 3.52 4.40
N PHE A 19 -10.68 3.02 3.53
CA PHE A 19 -9.42 3.63 3.12
C PHE A 19 -9.29 3.48 1.61
N ALA A 20 -8.52 4.36 0.97
CA ALA A 20 -8.09 4.14 -0.41
C ALA A 20 -6.74 3.40 -0.39
N VAL A 21 -6.65 2.29 -1.10
CA VAL A 21 -5.52 1.36 -1.02
C VAL A 21 -4.77 1.34 -2.34
N PHE A 22 -3.49 1.72 -2.30
CA PHE A 22 -2.58 1.64 -3.43
C PHE A 22 -1.61 0.48 -3.28
N ALA A 23 -1.44 -0.30 -4.35
CA ALA A 23 -0.28 -1.18 -4.53
C ALA A 23 0.90 -0.36 -5.06
N ASP A 24 2.09 -0.50 -4.47
CA ASP A 24 3.31 0.11 -5.01
C ASP A 24 4.11 -0.92 -5.82
N LEU A 25 3.89 -0.94 -7.12
CA LEU A 25 4.44 -1.95 -8.02
C LEU A 25 5.97 -1.88 -8.13
N SER A 26 6.58 -0.73 -7.82
CA SER A 26 8.05 -0.60 -7.85
C SER A 26 8.72 -1.37 -6.71
N THR A 27 7.95 -1.82 -5.73
CA THR A 27 8.42 -2.59 -4.55
C THR A 27 8.13 -4.08 -4.64
N ILE A 28 7.60 -4.56 -5.78
CA ILE A 28 7.31 -5.98 -5.96
C ILE A 28 8.63 -6.77 -6.07
N GLU A 29 8.81 -7.73 -5.17
CA GLU A 29 9.84 -8.77 -5.29
C GLU A 29 9.15 -10.13 -5.38
N ARG A 30 9.60 -10.99 -6.30
CA ARG A 30 9.05 -12.34 -6.48
C ARG A 30 10.11 -13.40 -6.27
N ASP A 31 9.75 -14.45 -5.54
CA ASP A 31 10.54 -15.65 -5.34
C ASP A 31 9.64 -16.89 -5.43
N GLY A 32 9.73 -17.60 -6.56
CA GLY A 32 8.85 -18.73 -6.87
C GLY A 32 7.37 -18.34 -6.84
N ASP A 33 6.60 -19.03 -5.99
CA ASP A 33 5.16 -18.77 -5.78
C ASP A 33 4.91 -17.64 -4.77
N THR A 34 5.95 -17.03 -4.18
CA THR A 34 5.81 -15.94 -3.20
C THR A 34 6.08 -14.58 -3.83
N ALA A 35 5.26 -13.59 -3.49
CA ALA A 35 5.50 -12.19 -3.83
C ALA A 35 5.49 -11.31 -2.57
N THR A 36 6.36 -10.31 -2.49
CA THR A 36 6.30 -9.26 -1.48
C THR A 36 6.08 -7.91 -2.14
N MET A 37 5.40 -7.00 -1.43
CA MET A 37 5.09 -5.67 -1.95
C MET A 37 4.77 -4.72 -0.78
N ARG A 38 4.94 -3.41 -0.99
CA ARG A 38 4.37 -2.37 -0.13
C ARG A 38 3.02 -1.91 -0.65
N SER A 39 2.08 -1.69 0.26
CA SER A 39 0.83 -0.99 -0.02
C SER A 39 0.77 0.32 0.74
N PHE A 40 0.22 1.36 0.14
CA PHE A 40 -0.08 2.62 0.81
C PHE A 40 -1.60 2.77 1.00
N GLN A 41 -2.03 2.88 2.25
CA GLN A 41 -3.42 3.17 2.60
C GLN A 41 -3.56 4.66 2.86
N VAL A 42 -4.52 5.31 2.23
CA VAL A 42 -4.83 6.73 2.38
C VAL A 42 -6.10 6.89 3.21
N VAL A 43 -6.06 7.83 4.15
CA VAL A 43 -7.20 8.22 4.98
C VAL A 43 -7.87 9.50 4.48
N GLU A 44 -9.09 9.73 4.93
CA GLU A 44 -9.84 10.96 4.66
C GLU A 44 -9.10 12.22 5.14
N PRO A 45 -9.37 13.40 4.54
CA PRO A 45 -8.86 14.67 5.03
C PRO A 45 -9.19 14.90 6.52
N GLY A 46 -8.24 15.45 7.28
CA GLY A 46 -8.46 15.78 8.69
C GLY A 46 -8.37 14.61 9.65
N PHE A 47 -8.04 13.40 9.19
CA PHE A 47 -7.74 12.28 10.08
C PHE A 47 -6.54 12.59 10.97
N THR A 48 -6.75 12.46 12.29
CA THR A 48 -5.72 12.73 13.31
C THR A 48 -5.59 11.55 14.26
N ALA A 49 -4.36 11.29 14.71
CA ALA A 49 -4.07 10.36 15.80
C ALA A 49 -3.16 11.07 16.81
N GLY A 50 -3.68 11.27 18.02
CA GLY A 50 -3.06 12.18 18.98
C GLY A 50 -3.05 13.62 18.46
N ALA A 51 -1.89 14.27 18.50
CA ALA A 51 -1.73 15.66 18.05
C ALA A 51 -1.28 15.80 16.58
N ASN A 52 -1.14 14.68 15.84
CA ASN A 52 -0.62 14.69 14.48
C ASN A 52 -1.71 14.36 13.46
N ALA A 53 -1.69 15.05 12.32
CA ALA A 53 -2.46 14.72 11.14
C ALA A 53 -1.72 13.69 10.28
N TYR A 54 -2.48 12.82 9.60
CA TYR A 54 -1.92 11.73 8.79
C TYR A 54 -2.49 11.72 7.37
N TRP A 55 -1.62 11.33 6.44
CA TRP A 55 -2.02 10.93 5.08
C TRP A 55 -2.49 9.49 5.02
N GLY A 56 -2.00 8.65 5.95
CA GLY A 56 -2.41 7.26 6.08
C GLY A 56 -1.27 6.38 6.59
N GLY A 57 -0.94 5.30 5.90
CA GLY A 57 0.14 4.42 6.32
C GLY A 57 0.60 3.39 5.29
N TRP A 58 1.84 2.96 5.47
CA TRP A 58 2.46 1.89 4.69
C TRP A 58 2.29 0.55 5.38
N SER A 59 2.12 -0.50 4.60
CA SER A 59 2.22 -1.89 5.05
C SER A 59 3.07 -2.69 4.07
N ARG A 60 3.97 -3.51 4.60
CA ARG A 60 4.59 -4.60 3.84
C ARG A 60 3.67 -5.81 3.85
N TRP A 61 3.61 -6.45 2.71
CA TRP A 61 2.84 -7.67 2.51
C TRP A 61 3.72 -8.77 1.94
N ARG A 62 3.35 -10.00 2.27
CA ARG A 62 3.76 -11.21 1.60
C ARG A 62 2.52 -11.92 1.10
N PHE A 63 2.59 -12.44 -0.12
CA PHE A 63 1.53 -13.18 -0.78
C PHE A 63 2.04 -14.53 -1.23
N ASP A 64 1.22 -15.55 -1.11
CA ASP A 64 1.39 -16.82 -1.81
C ASP A 64 0.47 -16.82 -3.04
N CYS A 65 1.06 -16.66 -4.22
CA CYS A 65 0.36 -16.55 -5.49
C CYS A 65 -0.33 -17.85 -5.92
N LYS A 66 0.05 -18.99 -5.33
CA LYS A 66 -0.53 -20.30 -5.63
C LYS A 66 -1.62 -20.68 -4.64
N ALA A 67 -1.38 -20.47 -3.35
CA ALA A 67 -2.35 -20.72 -2.30
C ALA A 67 -3.39 -19.59 -2.16
N LEU A 68 -3.15 -18.45 -2.82
CA LEU A 68 -3.98 -17.23 -2.76
C LEU A 68 -4.16 -16.71 -1.33
N THR A 69 -3.06 -16.68 -0.58
CA THR A 69 -3.03 -16.16 0.78
C THR A 69 -2.24 -14.86 0.87
N ALA A 70 -2.61 -14.03 1.82
CA ALA A 70 -1.98 -12.76 2.13
C ALA A 70 -1.52 -12.75 3.60
N ASP A 71 -0.37 -12.14 3.83
CA ASP A 71 0.24 -11.95 5.13
C ASP A 71 0.70 -10.50 5.23
N ARG A 72 0.07 -9.74 6.13
CA ARG A 72 0.50 -8.36 6.39
C ARG A 72 1.61 -8.43 7.44
N LEU A 73 2.78 -7.93 7.07
CA LEU A 73 3.98 -8.07 7.89
C LEU A 73 4.13 -6.92 8.89
N ASP A 74 3.66 -5.73 8.52
CA ASP A 74 3.77 -4.54 9.37
C ASP A 74 2.83 -3.38 9.00
N PHE A 75 2.91 -2.33 9.81
CA PHE A 75 2.29 -1.05 9.55
C PHE A 75 3.17 0.12 10.05
N ALA A 76 3.36 1.13 9.20
CA ALA A 76 4.04 2.38 9.53
C ALA A 76 3.14 3.57 9.13
N GLY A 77 2.71 4.37 10.11
CA GLY A 77 1.88 5.55 9.85
C GLY A 77 2.65 6.65 9.12
N VAL A 78 2.01 7.32 8.16
CA VAL A 78 2.57 8.43 7.40
C VAL A 78 1.85 9.72 7.76
N ARG A 79 2.60 10.64 8.38
CA ARG A 79 2.09 11.96 8.75
C ARG A 79 1.85 12.82 7.52
N GLU A 80 1.03 13.87 7.66
CA GLU A 80 0.96 14.89 6.61
C GLU A 80 2.36 15.48 6.34
N GLY A 81 2.68 15.66 5.06
CA GLY A 81 4.04 15.99 4.60
C GLY A 81 4.92 14.77 4.32
N GLY A 82 4.36 13.55 4.37
CA GLY A 82 5.01 12.33 3.87
C GLY A 82 5.98 11.66 4.83
N ALA A 83 6.11 12.16 6.06
CA ALA A 83 7.02 11.59 7.04
C ALA A 83 6.49 10.25 7.56
N GLU A 84 7.20 9.16 7.22
CA GLU A 84 6.94 7.81 7.72
C GLU A 84 7.40 7.68 9.18
N GLY A 85 6.51 7.16 10.03
CA GLY A 85 6.80 6.83 11.42
C GLY A 85 7.47 5.46 11.58
N PRO A 86 7.71 5.01 12.83
CA PRO A 86 8.26 3.68 13.06
C PRO A 86 7.29 2.60 12.58
N SER A 87 7.85 1.55 11.98
CA SER A 87 7.10 0.35 11.60
C SER A 87 6.80 -0.52 12.83
N SER A 88 5.54 -0.89 12.99
CA SER A 88 5.08 -1.84 14.00
C SER A 88 4.79 -3.19 13.33
N PRO A 89 5.38 -4.30 13.81
CA PRO A 89 5.15 -5.62 13.22
C PRO A 89 3.70 -6.05 13.40
N ASP A 90 3.16 -6.71 12.38
CA ASP A 90 1.89 -7.42 12.45
C ASP A 90 2.21 -8.92 12.56
N ASN A 91 1.75 -9.54 13.64
CA ASN A 91 2.06 -10.94 13.97
C ASN A 91 0.84 -11.85 13.72
N GLN A 92 -0.19 -11.36 13.03
CA GLN A 92 -1.31 -12.19 12.64
C GLN A 92 -0.85 -13.26 11.62
N PRO A 93 -1.46 -14.45 11.64
CA PRO A 93 -1.12 -15.47 10.66
C PRO A 93 -1.59 -15.07 9.25
N PRO A 94 -0.96 -15.62 8.20
CA PRO A 94 -1.46 -15.50 6.83
C PRO A 94 -2.91 -15.97 6.72
N TYR A 95 -3.69 -15.32 5.87
CA TYR A 95 -5.10 -15.61 5.67
C TYR A 95 -5.46 -15.66 4.19
N ALA A 96 -6.58 -16.32 3.86
CA ALA A 96 -7.06 -16.41 2.48
C ALA A 96 -7.48 -15.03 1.96
N ALA A 97 -6.98 -14.63 0.79
CA ALA A 97 -7.33 -13.38 0.16
C ALA A 97 -8.72 -13.52 -0.52
N VAL A 98 -9.77 -13.03 0.13
CA VAL A 98 -11.15 -13.16 -0.37
C VAL A 98 -11.43 -12.10 -1.45
N PRO A 99 -11.99 -12.47 -2.63
CA PRO A 99 -12.29 -11.54 -3.70
C PRO A 99 -13.12 -10.33 -3.26
N GLY A 100 -12.78 -9.14 -3.76
CA GLY A 100 -13.41 -7.88 -3.39
C GLY A 100 -12.93 -7.26 -2.07
N GLY A 101 -12.00 -7.91 -1.36
CA GLY A 101 -11.29 -7.31 -0.23
C GLY A 101 -9.90 -6.80 -0.61
N ASP A 102 -9.38 -5.81 0.13
CA ASP A 102 -8.08 -5.16 -0.16
C ASP A 102 -6.93 -6.17 -0.38
N ALA A 103 -6.88 -7.23 0.44
CA ALA A 103 -5.84 -8.24 0.33
C ALA A 103 -5.88 -9.02 -1.00
N ALA A 104 -7.07 -9.27 -1.56
CA ALA A 104 -7.20 -9.95 -2.84
C ALA A 104 -6.79 -9.05 -4.02
N GLU A 105 -7.16 -7.77 -3.96
CA GLU A 105 -6.77 -6.81 -5.00
C GLU A 105 -5.26 -6.53 -4.98
N LEU A 106 -4.68 -6.42 -3.78
CA LEU A 106 -3.22 -6.32 -3.62
C LEU A 106 -2.50 -7.60 -4.08
N LEU A 107 -3.06 -8.79 -3.78
CA LEU A 107 -2.52 -10.06 -4.27
C LEU A 107 -2.55 -10.12 -5.80
N ALA A 108 -3.66 -9.71 -6.42
CA ALA A 108 -3.78 -9.68 -7.88
C ALA A 108 -2.73 -8.74 -8.51
N ALA A 109 -2.49 -7.58 -7.90
CA ALA A 109 -1.41 -6.67 -8.33
C ALA A 109 -0.02 -7.29 -8.15
N ALA A 110 0.25 -7.91 -6.99
CA ALA A 110 1.55 -8.49 -6.67
C ALA A 110 1.89 -9.73 -7.51
N CYS A 111 0.89 -10.57 -7.82
CA CYS A 111 1.06 -11.84 -8.54
C CYS A 111 0.78 -11.73 -10.06
N GLY A 112 0.16 -10.63 -10.53
CA GLY A 112 -0.23 -10.41 -11.92
C GLY A 112 0.89 -9.92 -12.84
N ASP A 113 0.58 -9.08 -13.82
CA ASP A 113 1.58 -8.47 -14.71
C ASP A 113 2.25 -7.26 -14.03
N PRO A 114 3.58 -7.29 -13.79
CA PRO A 114 4.30 -6.16 -13.19
C PRO A 114 4.37 -4.91 -14.09
N ASN A 115 4.01 -5.01 -15.37
CA ASN A 115 3.97 -3.89 -16.30
C ASN A 115 2.63 -3.15 -16.31
N HIS A 116 1.77 -3.38 -15.31
CA HIS A 116 0.55 -2.62 -15.18
C HIS A 116 0.85 -1.10 -15.17
N PRO A 117 0.17 -0.32 -16.03
CA PRO A 117 0.43 1.11 -16.14
C PRO A 117 0.10 1.81 -14.82
N SER A 118 0.98 2.69 -14.37
CA SER A 118 0.81 3.51 -13.18
C SER A 118 1.09 4.96 -13.55
N GLU A 119 0.09 5.82 -13.37
CA GLU A 119 0.21 7.26 -13.57
C GLU A 119 0.59 8.02 -12.30
N VAL A 120 0.60 7.33 -11.16
CA VAL A 120 0.80 7.93 -9.84
C VAL A 120 2.18 7.51 -9.34
N THR A 121 3.11 8.46 -9.33
CA THR A 121 4.53 8.20 -9.01
C THR A 121 5.03 8.94 -7.78
N THR A 122 4.18 9.76 -7.17
CA THR A 122 4.48 10.51 -5.95
C THR A 122 3.48 10.18 -4.85
N LEU A 123 3.92 10.32 -3.60
CA LEU A 123 3.09 10.07 -2.43
C LEU A 123 1.96 11.11 -2.34
N GLU A 124 2.26 12.37 -2.63
CA GLU A 124 1.30 13.47 -2.67
C GLU A 124 0.19 13.22 -3.69
N ASP A 125 0.53 12.76 -4.89
CA ASP A 125 -0.46 12.43 -5.92
C ASP A 125 -1.31 11.22 -5.49
N ALA A 126 -0.71 10.21 -4.86
CA ALA A 126 -1.43 9.07 -4.30
C ALA A 126 -2.43 9.52 -3.23
N VAL A 127 -2.03 10.41 -2.32
CA VAL A 127 -2.94 10.98 -1.31
C VAL A 127 -4.06 11.78 -1.96
N ARG A 128 -3.75 12.64 -2.94
CA ARG A 128 -4.76 13.43 -3.65
C ARG A 128 -5.78 12.52 -4.34
N ARG A 129 -5.31 11.54 -5.13
CA ARG A 129 -6.20 10.61 -5.85
C ARG A 129 -6.98 9.71 -4.88
N GLY A 130 -6.34 9.23 -3.81
CA GLY A 130 -6.97 8.38 -2.81
C GLY A 130 -8.09 9.10 -2.06
N ARG A 131 -7.84 10.34 -1.61
CA ARG A 131 -8.88 11.17 -0.96
C ARG A 131 -10.03 11.51 -1.91
N ALA A 132 -9.76 11.70 -3.20
CA ALA A 132 -10.82 11.87 -4.19
C ALA A 132 -11.66 10.59 -4.33
N ALA A 133 -11.03 9.41 -4.40
CA ALA A 133 -11.73 8.13 -4.48
C ALA A 133 -12.56 7.80 -3.22
N LEU A 134 -12.20 8.33 -2.05
CA LEU A 134 -12.97 8.18 -0.81
C LEU A 134 -14.24 9.04 -0.76
N ALA A 135 -14.35 10.06 -1.62
CA ALA A 135 -15.47 11.00 -1.63
C ALA A 135 -16.60 10.59 -2.60
N GLU A 136 -16.41 9.52 -3.37
CA GLU A 136 -17.37 8.94 -4.34
C GLU A 136 -18.28 7.91 -3.65
#